data_AF-A0A090BUH2-F1
#
_entry.id   AF-A0A090BUH2-F1
#
_cell.length_a   1.000
_cell.length_b   1.000
_cell.length_c   1.000
_cell.angle_alpha   90.00
_cell.angle_beta   90.00
_cell.angle_gamma   90.00
#
_symmetry.space_group_name_H-M   'P 1'
#
loop_
_entity.id
_entity.type
_entity.pdbx_description
1 polymer ?
#
loop_
_entity_poly.entity_id
_entity_poly.type
_entity_poly.pdbx_seq_one_letter_code
_entity_poly.pdbx_strand_id
1 'polypeptide(L)'
;MDSPIVVAILVFLSIYAIFLLIRLFADFFLVGIALGSAVLAYNIKYFYPEFLMVLDEVKILNLLGITLPREHPTGGAIFVIASLIIIVAVLLSIPFLPFSATYRQLLGIENPIFARKEEKVRAWIHEEIQRYNQNQPED
;
A
#
# COMPACT_ATOMS: atom_id res chain seq x y z
N MET A 1 -8.63 -39.95 9.68
CA MET A 1 -7.49 -39.00 9.70
C MET A 1 -8.09 -37.61 9.94
N ASP A 2 -8.89 -37.47 11.00
CA ASP A 2 -9.83 -36.33 11.15
C ASP A 2 -9.83 -35.89 12.60
N SER A 3 -8.65 -35.53 13.11
CA SER A 3 -8.57 -34.89 14.41
C SER A 3 -9.19 -33.49 14.27
N PRO A 4 -10.24 -33.14 15.04
CA PRO A 4 -10.86 -31.82 15.00
C PRO A 4 -9.85 -30.68 15.21
N ILE A 5 -8.76 -30.97 15.91
CA ILE A 5 -7.65 -30.07 16.15
C ILE A 5 -6.91 -29.72 14.84
N VAL A 6 -6.66 -30.72 13.98
CA VAL A 6 -5.98 -30.50 12.69
C VAL A 6 -6.84 -29.63 11.77
N VAL A 7 -8.14 -29.89 11.74
CA VAL A 7 -9.09 -29.06 10.97
C VAL A 7 -9.12 -27.63 11.49
N ALA A 8 -9.16 -27.42 12.81
CA ALA A 8 -9.13 -26.09 13.41
C ALA A 8 -7.83 -25.33 13.08
N ILE A 9 -6.67 -26.00 13.13
CA ILE A 9 -5.37 -25.41 12.77
C ILE A 9 -5.35 -25.02 11.28
N LEU A 10 -5.86 -25.89 10.39
CA LEU A 10 -5.91 -25.61 8.96
C LEU A 10 -6.82 -24.41 8.63
N VAL A 11 -7.98 -24.31 9.27
CA VAL A 11 -8.88 -23.16 9.12
C VAL A 11 -8.19 -21.88 9.59
N PHE A 12 -7.53 -21.92 10.75
CA PHE A 12 -6.78 -20.78 11.28
C PHE A 12 -5.67 -20.33 10.32
N LEU A 13 -4.83 -21.27 9.85
CA LEU A 13 -3.76 -21.00 8.89
C LEU A 13 -4.30 -20.44 7.57
N SER A 14 -5.44 -20.95 7.08
CA SER A 14 -6.06 -20.49 5.83
C SER A 14 -6.54 -19.05 5.94
N ILE A 15 -7.22 -18.69 7.04
CA ILE A 15 -7.65 -17.31 7.30
C ILE A 15 -6.44 -16.38 7.36
N TYR A 16 -5.37 -16.80 8.06
CA TYR A 16 -4.15 -16.02 8.16
C TYR A 16 -3.45 -15.84 6.80
N ALA A 17 -3.37 -16.92 6.00
CA ALA A 17 -2.80 -16.88 4.66
C ALA A 17 -3.57 -15.96 3.71
N ILE A 18 -4.91 -15.99 3.74
CA ILE A 18 -5.76 -15.08 2.95
C ILE A 18 -5.50 -13.63 3.34
N PHE A 19 -5.41 -13.34 4.65
CA PHE A 19 -5.12 -11.99 5.12
C PHE A 19 -3.74 -11.50 4.65
N LEU A 20 -2.73 -12.37 4.70
CA LEU A 20 -1.39 -12.07 4.20
C LEU A 20 -1.39 -11.82 2.68
N LEU A 21 -2.11 -12.63 1.91
CA LEU A 21 -2.26 -12.45 0.48
C LEU A 21 -2.91 -11.10 0.14
N ILE A 22 -4.02 -10.73 0.79
CA ILE A 22 -4.69 -9.44 0.57
C ILE A 22 -3.71 -8.27 0.81
N ARG A 23 -2.90 -8.36 1.87
CA ARG A 23 -1.90 -7.35 2.21
C ARG A 23 -0.81 -7.24 1.13
N LEU A 24 -0.26 -8.38 0.71
CA LEU A 24 0.75 -8.43 -0.35
C LEU A 24 0.20 -7.88 -1.67
N PHE A 25 -1.03 -8.24 -2.03
CA PHE A 25 -1.70 -7.74 -3.22
C PHE A 25 -1.85 -6.22 -3.16
N ALA A 26 -2.29 -5.66 -2.04
CA ALA A 26 -2.43 -4.21 -1.88
C ALA A 26 -1.09 -3.47 -2.12
N ASP A 27 0.01 -4.00 -1.59
CA ASP A 27 1.34 -3.44 -1.82
C ASP A 27 1.76 -3.51 -3.29
N PHE A 28 1.52 -4.64 -3.97
CA PHE A 28 1.78 -4.75 -5.41
C PHE A 28 0.92 -3.80 -6.25
N PHE A 29 -0.35 -3.58 -5.89
CA PHE A 29 -1.21 -2.61 -6.57
C PHE A 29 -0.67 -1.19 -6.41
N LEU A 30 -0.26 -0.79 -5.21
CA LEU A 30 0.33 0.53 -4.98
C LEU A 30 1.62 0.73 -5.79
N VAL A 31 2.50 -0.27 -5.82
CA VAL A 31 3.71 -0.24 -6.65
C VAL A 31 3.35 -0.18 -8.14
N GLY A 32 2.35 -0.94 -8.58
CA GLY A 32 1.88 -0.95 -9.96
C GLY A 32 1.31 0.41 -10.40
N ILE A 33 0.50 1.05 -9.54
CA ILE A 33 -0.01 2.40 -9.78
C ILE A 33 1.16 3.39 -9.87
N ALA A 34 2.09 3.36 -8.92
CA ALA A 34 3.24 4.26 -8.90
C ALA A 34 4.12 4.09 -10.16
N LEU A 35 4.40 2.84 -10.56
CA LEU A 35 5.21 2.54 -11.74
C LEU A 35 4.49 2.93 -13.03
N GLY A 36 3.18 2.63 -13.14
CA GLY A 36 2.35 3.07 -14.26
C GLY A 36 2.32 4.59 -14.40
N SER A 37 2.11 5.30 -13.31
CA SER A 37 2.14 6.77 -13.27
C SER A 37 3.51 7.33 -13.63
N ALA A 38 4.60 6.71 -13.19
CA ALA A 38 5.96 7.13 -13.53
C ALA A 38 6.25 6.95 -15.03
N VAL A 39 5.83 5.83 -15.62
CA VAL A 39 5.96 5.57 -17.06
C VAL A 39 5.14 6.58 -17.87
N LEU A 40 3.89 6.83 -17.46
CA LEU A 40 3.04 7.84 -18.09
C LEU A 40 3.65 9.24 -18.00
N ALA A 41 4.17 9.63 -16.83
CA ALA A 41 4.81 10.91 -16.62
C ALA A 41 6.09 11.09 -17.46
N TYR A 42 6.91 10.04 -17.57
CA TYR A 42 8.12 10.05 -18.39
C TYR A 42 7.79 10.25 -19.89
N ASN A 43 6.69 9.65 -20.35
CA ASN A 43 6.27 9.68 -21.75
C ASN A 43 5.25 10.78 -22.08
N ILE A 44 5.03 11.78 -21.22
CA ILE A 44 4.04 12.86 -21.46
C ILE A 44 4.22 13.52 -22.82
N LYS A 45 5.47 13.78 -23.26
CA LYS A 45 5.73 14.45 -24.53
C LYS A 45 5.30 13.62 -25.74
N TYR A 46 5.37 12.30 -25.63
CA TYR A 46 5.00 11.38 -26.70
C TYR A 46 3.49 11.13 -26.74
N PHE A 47 2.87 10.97 -25.57
CA PHE A 47 1.42 10.72 -25.44
C PHE A 47 0.59 12.00 -25.20
N TYR A 48 1.17 13.17 -25.50
CA TYR A 48 0.52 14.46 -25.25
C TYR A 48 -0.86 14.60 -25.90
N PRO A 49 -1.06 14.24 -27.19
CA PRO A 49 -2.38 14.35 -27.80
C PRO A 49 -3.41 13.39 -27.16
N GLU A 50 -3.00 12.19 -26.75
CA GLU A 50 -3.86 11.24 -26.04
C GLU A 50 -4.26 11.79 -24.65
N PHE A 51 -3.32 12.40 -23.92
CA PHE A 51 -3.65 13.05 -22.65
C PHE A 51 -4.67 14.18 -22.84
N LEU A 52 -4.51 15.01 -23.87
CA LEU A 52 -5.47 16.08 -24.17
C LEU A 52 -6.85 15.52 -24.54
N MET A 53 -6.89 14.45 -25.35
CA MET A 53 -8.14 13.79 -25.70
C MET A 53 -8.89 13.29 -24.47
N VAL A 54 -8.20 12.60 -23.56
CA VAL A 54 -8.79 12.11 -22.31
C VAL A 54 -9.25 13.27 -21.43
N LEU A 55 -8.43 14.32 -21.28
CA LEU A 55 -8.78 15.48 -20.46
C LEU A 55 -9.97 16.28 -20.99
N ASP A 56 -10.12 16.37 -22.32
CA ASP A 56 -11.27 16.97 -22.99
C ASP A 56 -12.53 16.10 -22.82
N GLU A 57 -12.41 14.77 -22.93
CA GLU A 57 -13.52 13.81 -22.77
C GLU A 57 -14.06 13.82 -21.33
N VAL A 58 -13.17 13.83 -20.34
CA VAL A 58 -13.56 13.90 -18.91
C VAL A 58 -13.96 15.34 -18.51
N LYS A 59 -13.83 16.32 -19.41
CA LYS A 59 -14.15 17.76 -19.20
C LYS A 59 -13.45 18.39 -18.00
N ILE A 60 -12.34 17.81 -17.56
CA ILE A 60 -11.64 18.25 -16.34
C ILE A 60 -11.00 19.63 -16.54
N LEU A 61 -10.56 19.93 -17.76
CA LEU A 61 -9.99 21.23 -18.13
C LEU A 61 -11.03 22.35 -18.06
N ASN A 62 -12.26 22.08 -18.51
CA ASN A 62 -13.38 23.02 -18.39
C ASN A 62 -13.79 23.24 -16.93
N LEU A 63 -13.80 22.18 -16.12
CA LEU A 63 -14.10 22.27 -14.69
C LEU A 63 -13.08 23.14 -13.94
N LEU A 64 -11.80 23.01 -14.30
CA LEU A 64 -10.69 23.75 -13.68
C LEU A 64 -10.46 25.14 -14.31
N GLY A 65 -11.15 25.48 -15.42
CA GLY A 65 -10.95 26.72 -16.15
C GLY A 65 -9.57 26.84 -16.81
N ILE A 66 -8.91 25.72 -17.08
CA ILE A 66 -7.55 25.66 -17.62
C ILE A 66 -7.61 25.36 -19.11
N THR A 67 -6.86 26.10 -19.92
CA THR A 67 -6.65 25.78 -21.34
C THR A 67 -5.22 25.33 -21.56
N LEU A 68 -5.04 24.19 -22.22
CA LEU A 68 -3.72 23.64 -22.54
C LEU A 68 -3.41 23.84 -24.04
N PRO A 69 -2.15 24.16 -24.40
CA PRO A 69 -1.76 24.31 -25.79
C PRO A 69 -1.87 22.97 -26.51
N ARG A 70 -2.56 22.94 -27.66
CA ARG A 70 -2.85 21.69 -28.38
C ARG A 70 -1.75 21.24 -29.34
N GLU A 71 -0.99 22.18 -29.88
CA GLU A 71 -0.03 21.91 -30.95
C GLU A 71 1.29 21.34 -30.42
N HIS A 72 1.76 21.84 -29.26
CA HIS A 72 3.03 21.41 -28.67
C HIS A 72 3.00 21.39 -27.14
N PRO A 73 3.65 20.39 -26.50
CA PRO A 73 3.76 20.32 -25.05
C PRO A 73 4.69 21.41 -24.53
N THR A 74 4.12 22.46 -23.93
CA THR A 74 4.90 23.45 -23.19
C THR A 74 5.23 22.93 -21.79
N GLY A 75 6.28 23.47 -21.15
CA GLY A 75 6.68 23.06 -19.80
C GLY A 75 5.54 23.20 -18.77
N GLY A 76 4.73 24.26 -18.88
CA GLY A 76 3.54 24.44 -18.04
C GLY A 76 2.47 23.38 -18.27
N ALA A 77 2.22 22.99 -19.53
CA ALA A 77 1.24 21.94 -19.83
C ALA A 77 1.68 20.57 -19.32
N ILE A 78 2.97 20.25 -19.46
CA ILE A 78 3.55 19.02 -18.90
C ILE A 78 3.37 19.00 -17.38
N PHE A 79 3.59 20.13 -16.70
CA PHE A 79 3.43 20.23 -15.25
C PHE A 79 1.97 20.00 -14.81
N VAL A 80 1.00 20.55 -15.53
CA VAL A 80 -0.43 20.35 -15.26
C VAL A 80 -0.82 18.88 -15.44
N ILE A 81 -0.42 18.26 -16.54
CA ILE A 81 -0.69 16.84 -16.81
C ILE A 81 -0.02 15.95 -15.75
N ALA A 82 1.24 16.22 -15.41
CA ALA A 82 1.95 15.46 -14.37
C ALA A 82 1.24 15.57 -13.01
N SER A 83 0.77 16.77 -12.65
CA SER A 83 0.03 17.00 -11.42
C SER A 83 -1.31 16.24 -11.41
N LEU A 84 -2.02 16.20 -12.54
CA LEU A 84 -3.24 15.41 -12.70
C LEU A 84 -2.97 13.91 -12.57
N ILE A 85 -1.89 13.40 -13.18
CA ILE A 85 -1.45 12.01 -13.02
C ILE A 85 -1.21 11.68 -11.55
N ILE A 86 -0.53 12.56 -10.81
CA ILE A 86 -0.27 12.37 -9.37
C ILE A 86 -1.58 12.33 -8.58
N ILE A 87 -2.48 13.28 -8.81
CA ILE A 87 -3.78 13.33 -8.12
C ILE A 87 -4.58 12.05 -8.37
N VAL A 88 -4.67 11.61 -9.63
CA VAL A 88 -5.36 10.37 -9.98
C VAL A 88 -4.70 9.16 -9.35
N ALA A 89 -3.36 9.08 -9.37
CA ALA A 89 -2.62 8.00 -8.73
C ALA A 89 -2.89 7.91 -7.23
N VAL A 90 -2.92 9.06 -6.54
CA VAL A 90 -3.27 9.15 -5.12
C VAL A 90 -4.71 8.67 -4.89
N LEU A 91 -5.67 9.15 -5.67
CA LEU A 91 -7.07 8.75 -5.55
C LEU A 91 -7.27 7.25 -5.77
N LEU A 92 -6.61 6.67 -6.78
CA LEU A 92 -6.63 5.23 -7.04
C LEU A 92 -5.96 4.42 -5.93
N SER A 93 -4.99 5.00 -5.23
CA SER A 93 -4.27 4.34 -4.14
C SER A 93 -5.10 4.24 -2.85
N ILE A 94 -5.95 5.24 -2.55
CA ILE A 94 -6.76 5.32 -1.31
C ILE A 94 -7.43 4.00 -0.88
N PRO A 95 -8.15 3.26 -1.75
CA PRO A 95 -8.80 2.02 -1.34
C PRO A 95 -7.83 0.90 -0.92
N PHE A 96 -6.57 0.94 -1.38
CA PHE A 96 -5.54 -0.07 -1.08
C PHE A 96 -4.67 0.31 0.12
N LEU A 97 -4.55 1.61 0.43
CA LEU A 97 -3.82 2.14 1.59
C LEU A 97 -4.11 1.42 2.92
N PRO A 98 -5.38 1.16 3.32
CA PRO A 98 -5.65 0.51 4.60
C PRO A 98 -5.20 -0.95 4.63
N PHE A 99 -4.90 -1.58 3.50
CA PHE A 99 -4.46 -2.97 3.43
C PHE A 99 -2.94 -3.10 3.24
N SER A 100 -2.27 -2.04 2.80
CA SER A 100 -0.82 -2.00 2.60
C SER A 100 -0.04 -2.17 3.90
N ALA A 101 1.00 -3.00 3.85
CA ALA A 101 1.91 -3.19 4.99
C ALA A 101 2.73 -1.95 5.28
N THR A 102 3.35 -1.42 4.23
CA THR A 102 4.28 -0.30 4.28
C THR A 102 3.55 0.98 4.69
N TYR A 103 2.33 1.19 4.20
CA TYR A 103 1.56 2.39 4.54
C TYR A 103 1.10 2.39 6.00
N ARG A 104 0.63 1.26 6.53
CA ARG A 104 0.29 1.13 7.96
C ARG A 104 1.50 1.36 8.87
N GLN A 105 2.66 0.84 8.47
CA GLN A 105 3.90 1.04 9.19
C GLN A 105 4.34 2.52 9.18
N LEU A 106 4.27 3.18 8.03
CA LEU A 106 4.58 4.62 7.87
C LEU A 106 3.67 5.53 8.68
N LEU A 107 2.38 5.22 8.76
CA LEU A 107 1.42 6.01 9.55
C LEU A 107 1.46 5.68 11.06
N GLY A 108 2.31 4.75 11.49
CA GLY A 108 2.32 4.28 12.88
C GLY A 108 1.01 3.60 13.29
N ILE A 109 0.19 3.19 12.32
CA ILE A 109 -1.01 2.36 12.54
C ILE A 109 -0.54 0.89 12.58
N GLU A 110 0.51 0.63 13.36
CA GLU A 110 0.70 -0.70 13.91
C GLU A 110 -0.44 -0.89 14.89
N ASN A 111 -1.26 -1.91 14.63
CA ASN A 111 -2.43 -2.21 15.42
C ASN A 111 -1.98 -2.22 16.91
N PRO A 112 -2.44 -1.29 17.78
CA PRO A 112 -1.95 -1.20 19.15
C PRO A 112 -2.23 -2.48 19.95
N ILE A 113 -3.15 -3.30 19.44
CA ILE A 113 -3.45 -4.64 19.93
C ILE A 113 -2.29 -5.62 19.63
N PHE A 114 -1.62 -5.51 18.48
CA PHE A 114 -0.44 -6.32 18.16
C PHE A 114 0.80 -5.85 18.92
N ALA A 115 1.05 -4.54 19.03
CA ALA A 115 2.17 -4.02 19.82
C ALA A 115 2.07 -4.44 21.29
N ARG A 116 0.88 -4.30 21.91
CA ARG A 116 0.63 -4.77 23.29
C ARG A 116 0.71 -6.28 23.44
N LYS A 117 0.33 -7.06 22.43
CA LYS A 117 0.43 -8.53 22.47
C LYS A 117 1.87 -8.99 22.30
N GLU A 118 2.63 -8.35 21.42
CA GLU A 118 4.04 -8.65 21.19
C GLU A 118 4.88 -8.27 22.42
N GLU A 119 4.60 -7.13 23.04
CA GLU A 119 5.23 -6.71 24.29
C GLU A 119 4.92 -7.67 25.45
N LYS A 120 3.67 -8.16 25.55
CA LYS A 120 3.29 -9.20 26.52
C LYS A 120 3.99 -10.53 26.29
N VAL A 121 4.07 -10.98 25.03
CA VAL A 121 4.76 -12.23 24.68
C VAL A 121 6.26 -12.10 24.95
N ARG A 122 6.86 -10.94 24.63
CA ARG A 122 8.27 -10.65 24.88
C ARG A 122 8.57 -10.60 26.39
N ALA A 123 7.70 -9.98 27.19
CA ALA A 123 7.81 -9.96 28.64
C ALA A 123 7.70 -11.37 29.24
N TRP A 124 6.75 -12.18 28.77
CA TRP A 124 6.58 -13.56 29.21
C TRP A 124 7.79 -14.44 28.88
N ILE A 125 8.35 -14.34 27.67
CA ILE A 125 9.58 -15.05 27.29
C ILE A 125 10.74 -14.65 28.20
N HIS A 126 10.84 -13.36 28.54
CA HIS A 126 11.92 -12.87 29.38
C HIS A 126 11.81 -13.36 30.83
N GLU A 127 10.59 -13.38 31.38
CA GLU A 127 10.29 -13.98 32.69
C GLU A 127 10.64 -15.48 32.71
N GLU A 128 10.30 -16.22 31.66
CA GLU A 128 10.54 -17.65 31.60
C GLU A 128 12.05 -17.97 31.50
N ILE A 129 12.81 -17.17 30.75
CA ILE A 129 14.28 -17.25 30.69
C ILE A 129 14.89 -16.92 32.07
N GLN A 130 14.39 -15.89 32.76
CA GLN A 130 14.86 -15.56 34.11
C GLN A 130 14.59 -16.68 35.12
N ARG A 131 13.39 -17.28 35.08
CA ARG A 131 13.04 -18.44 35.93
C ARG A 131 13.94 -19.64 35.64
N TYR A 132 14.23 -19.89 34.37
CA TYR A 132 15.13 -20.96 33.97
C TYR A 132 16.55 -20.73 34.53
N ASN A 133 17.08 -19.51 34.41
CA ASN A 133 18.41 -19.18 34.91
C ASN A 133 18.50 -19.16 36.45
N GLN A 134 17.43 -18.79 37.16
CA GLN A 134 17.38 -18.82 38.63
C GLN A 134 17.26 -20.25 39.19
N ASN A 135 16.71 -21.17 38.40
CA ASN A 135 16.57 -22.59 38.77
C ASN A 135 17.75 -23.44 38.30
N GLN A 136 18.73 -22.87 37.61
CA GLN A 136 20.00 -23.55 37.39
C GLN A 136 20.83 -23.44 38.68
N PRO A 137 21.16 -24.57 39.34
CA PRO A 137 22.15 -24.54 40.41
C PRO A 137 23.47 -24.05 39.80
N GLU A 138 24.11 -23.11 40.49
CA GLU A 138 25.49 -22.73 40.20
C GLU A 138 26.37 -23.97 40.38
N ASP A 139 26.80 -24.56 39.26
CA ASP A 139 27.94 -25.48 39.21
C ASP A 139 29.26 -24.69 39.21
#